data_AF-A0A9X9Q1F7-F1
#
_entry.id   AF-A0A9X9Q1F7-F1
#
_cell.length_a   1.000
_cell.length_b   1.000
_cell.length_c   1.000
_cell.angle_alpha   90.00
_cell.angle_beta   90.00
_cell.angle_gamma   90.00
#
_symmetry.space_group_name_H-M   'P 1'
#
loop_
_entity.id
_entity.type
_entity.pdbx_description
1 polymer ?
#
loop_
_entity_poly.entity_id
_entity_poly.type
_entity_poly.pdbx_seq_one_letter_code
_entity_poly.pdbx_strand_id
1 'polypeptide(L)'
;MEDGLWSFPEALCELMCLAPPPVPNADLQTARCRENKHKVGSFCKYKCKPGYHVPGSSRKSKKRAFKTQCTQDGSWQEGACVPVTCDPPPPKFHGLYQCTNGFQFNSECRIKCEDSDAAQGRGSNIIHCRKDGTWSGSFHICQEMQGRCSAPDQLNGNLKLQCPEGYAIGSECVTSCLDHNSESIILPVNVTVRDIPHWLNPTRVERVVCTAGLKWYPHPALIHCVKGCEPFMGDNYCDAINNRAFCNYDGGDCCASTVKTKKVTPFPMSCDLQGDCACRDPQAQEHSRKDLRGYSHG
;
A
#
# COMPACT_ATOMS: atom_id res chain seq x y z
N MET A 1 62.33 -14.69 14.95
CA MET A 1 60.98 -14.73 15.56
C MET A 1 61.03 -15.86 16.57
N GLU A 2 61.17 -15.57 17.87
CA GLU A 2 61.48 -16.62 18.87
C GLU A 2 61.12 -16.20 20.31
N ASP A 3 59.94 -15.59 20.52
CA ASP A 3 59.41 -15.23 21.84
C ASP A 3 58.05 -15.88 22.16
N GLY A 4 57.47 -16.63 21.20
CA GLY A 4 56.21 -17.38 21.39
C GLY A 4 54.97 -16.51 21.59
N LEU A 5 55.09 -15.19 21.41
CA LEU A 5 54.01 -14.22 21.58
C LEU A 5 53.33 -13.93 20.23
N TRP A 6 52.03 -13.65 20.26
CA TRP A 6 51.31 -13.22 19.07
C TRP A 6 51.90 -11.91 18.54
N SER A 7 52.42 -11.92 17.32
CA SER A 7 52.85 -10.71 16.61
C SER A 7 51.64 -9.96 16.05
N PHE A 8 51.79 -8.65 15.84
CA PHE A 8 50.77 -7.88 15.12
C PHE A 8 50.57 -8.47 13.70
N PRO A 9 49.33 -8.57 13.20
CA PRO A 9 49.07 -9.09 11.87
C PRO A 9 49.66 -8.16 10.80
N GLU A 10 50.41 -8.73 9.85
CA GLU A 10 51.08 -8.00 8.76
C GLU A 10 50.10 -7.52 7.68
N ALA A 11 48.88 -8.07 7.64
CA ALA A 11 47.81 -7.65 6.74
C ALA A 11 46.45 -7.73 7.44
N LEU A 12 45.59 -6.75 7.17
CA LEU A 12 44.23 -6.67 7.67
C LEU A 12 43.24 -6.75 6.50
N CYS A 13 42.32 -7.71 6.55
CA CYS A 13 41.23 -7.79 5.59
C CYS A 13 40.05 -6.95 6.07
N GLU A 14 39.84 -5.78 5.47
CA GLU A 14 38.65 -4.96 5.71
C GLU A 14 37.63 -5.18 4.60
N LEU A 15 36.42 -5.63 4.96
CA LEU A 15 35.30 -5.63 4.02
C LEU A 15 34.89 -4.19 3.72
N MET A 16 34.71 -3.87 2.43
CA MET A 16 34.36 -2.53 1.97
C MET A 16 33.27 -2.58 0.91
N CYS A 17 32.45 -1.55 0.87
CA CYS A 17 31.52 -1.34 -0.23
C CYS A 17 32.20 -0.62 -1.40
N LEU A 18 31.82 -1.02 -2.61
CA LEU A 18 32.07 -0.25 -3.84
C LEU A 18 31.21 1.03 -3.86
N ALA A 19 31.29 1.81 -4.93
CA ALA A 19 30.37 2.94 -5.13
C ALA A 19 28.90 2.45 -5.04
N PRO A 20 28.01 3.19 -4.35
CA PRO A 20 26.62 2.79 -4.23
C PRO A 20 25.94 2.81 -5.60
N PRO A 21 24.98 1.89 -5.81
CA PRO A 21 24.30 1.78 -7.10
C PRO A 21 23.55 3.07 -7.46
N PRO A 22 23.37 3.36 -8.76
CA PRO A 22 22.49 4.44 -9.18
C PRO A 22 21.05 4.15 -8.73
N VAL A 23 20.41 5.15 -8.12
CA VAL A 23 19.01 5.03 -7.70
C VAL A 23 18.12 5.75 -8.72
N PRO A 24 17.11 5.09 -9.31
CA PRO A 24 16.19 5.73 -10.24
C PRO A 24 15.56 6.99 -9.65
N ASN A 25 15.48 8.05 -10.45
CA ASN A 25 14.93 9.34 -10.06
C ASN A 25 15.59 10.00 -8.85
N ALA A 26 16.88 9.71 -8.61
CA ALA A 26 17.67 10.34 -7.57
C ALA A 26 19.07 10.73 -8.08
N ASP A 27 19.64 11.77 -7.47
CA ASP A 27 20.99 12.24 -7.74
C ASP A 27 21.86 12.02 -6.49
N LEU A 28 22.99 11.32 -6.66
CA LEU A 28 23.99 11.13 -5.61
C LEU A 28 24.64 12.48 -5.27
N GLN A 29 24.43 12.94 -4.04
CA GLN A 29 24.92 14.24 -3.56
C GLN A 29 26.34 14.16 -2.99
N THR A 30 26.72 13.02 -2.42
CA THR A 30 28.01 12.85 -1.77
C THR A 30 29.08 12.51 -2.80
N ALA A 31 29.95 13.46 -3.17
CA ALA A 31 30.95 13.27 -4.22
C ALA A 31 31.93 12.10 -3.97
N ARG A 32 32.44 11.95 -2.73
CA ARG A 32 33.33 10.84 -2.33
C ARG A 32 32.72 9.46 -2.57
N CYS A 33 31.38 9.36 -2.62
CA CYS A 33 30.70 8.10 -2.85
C CYS A 33 30.83 7.59 -4.30
N ARG A 34 31.40 8.38 -5.21
CA ARG A 34 31.71 7.91 -6.57
C ARG A 34 32.93 6.97 -6.62
N GLU A 35 33.68 6.88 -5.52
CA GLU A 35 34.83 5.98 -5.40
C GLU A 35 34.39 4.58 -4.94
N ASN A 36 35.26 3.58 -5.10
CA ASN A 36 34.95 2.17 -4.82
C ASN A 36 35.46 1.66 -3.44
N LYS A 37 35.77 2.56 -2.49
CA LYS A 37 36.42 2.20 -1.23
C LYS A 37 35.71 2.82 -0.03
N HIS A 38 34.59 2.22 0.38
CA HIS A 38 33.79 2.67 1.53
C HIS A 38 33.84 1.66 2.68
N LYS A 39 34.28 2.10 3.86
CA LYS A 39 34.24 1.26 5.06
C LYS A 39 32.81 0.91 5.45
N VAL A 40 32.60 -0.26 6.04
CA VAL A 40 31.32 -0.63 6.68
C VAL A 40 30.87 0.47 7.63
N GLY A 41 29.59 0.83 7.57
CA GLY A 41 29.00 1.93 8.31
C GLY A 41 29.09 3.30 7.61
N SER A 42 29.80 3.42 6.49
CA SER A 42 29.83 4.66 5.68
C SER A 42 28.46 5.03 5.14
N PHE A 43 28.19 6.33 5.01
CA PHE A 43 26.92 6.86 4.49
C PHE A 43 27.10 7.67 3.21
N CYS A 44 26.20 7.41 2.26
CA CYS A 44 26.06 8.16 1.02
C CYS A 44 24.67 8.78 0.92
N LYS A 45 24.61 10.06 0.53
CA LYS A 45 23.35 10.82 0.47
C LYS A 45 22.85 10.92 -0.96
N TYR A 46 21.58 10.59 -1.15
CA TYR A 46 20.86 10.80 -2.40
C TYR A 46 19.83 11.91 -2.22
N LYS A 47 19.49 12.58 -3.32
CA LYS A 47 18.39 13.55 -3.41
C LYS A 47 17.47 13.15 -4.56
N CYS A 48 16.20 12.90 -4.27
CA CYS A 48 15.19 12.62 -5.28
C CYS A 48 15.02 13.82 -6.23
N LYS A 49 14.88 13.52 -7.52
CA LYS A 49 14.61 14.50 -8.58
C LYS A 49 13.27 15.22 -8.34
N PRO A 50 13.03 16.39 -8.95
CA PRO A 50 11.74 17.07 -8.86
C PRO A 50 10.59 16.14 -9.26
N GLY A 51 9.50 16.15 -8.50
CA GLY A 51 8.38 15.21 -8.71
C GLY A 51 8.52 13.86 -8.00
N TYR A 52 9.60 13.63 -7.23
CA TYR A 52 9.82 12.40 -6.47
C TYR A 52 10.17 12.66 -5.00
N HIS A 53 9.87 11.70 -4.13
CA HIS A 53 10.16 11.73 -2.70
C HIS A 53 10.52 10.35 -2.14
N VAL A 54 11.02 10.33 -0.90
CA VAL A 54 11.37 9.09 -0.20
C VAL A 54 10.09 8.37 0.27
N PRO A 55 9.98 7.04 0.10
CA PRO A 55 8.88 6.25 0.65
C PRO A 55 8.70 6.46 2.16
N GLY A 56 7.46 6.35 2.65
CA GLY A 56 7.15 6.51 4.08
C GLY A 56 7.27 7.94 4.62
N SER A 57 7.58 8.94 3.79
CA SER A 57 7.57 10.34 4.22
C SER A 57 6.14 10.87 4.37
N SER A 58 5.89 11.66 5.42
CA SER A 58 4.59 12.30 5.67
C SER A 58 4.15 13.20 4.51
N ARG A 59 2.83 13.26 4.23
CA ARG A 59 2.25 14.18 3.22
C ARG A 59 2.61 15.64 3.48
N LYS A 60 2.70 16.06 4.75
CA LYS A 60 3.06 17.43 5.14
C LYS A 60 4.56 17.74 4.97
N SER A 61 5.40 16.71 4.90
CA SER A 61 6.86 16.83 4.83
C SER A 61 7.42 15.70 3.97
N LYS A 62 7.26 15.84 2.65
CA LYS A 62 7.83 14.90 1.68
C LYS A 62 9.35 15.03 1.69
N LYS A 63 10.01 14.14 2.45
CA LYS A 63 11.48 14.07 2.48
C LYS A 63 11.97 13.76 1.08
N ARG A 64 12.88 14.59 0.57
CA ARG A 64 13.48 14.43 -0.78
C ARG A 64 14.91 13.94 -0.75
N ALA A 65 15.46 13.66 0.43
CA ALA A 65 16.80 13.14 0.55
C ALA A 65 16.82 11.99 1.56
N PHE A 66 17.62 10.98 1.26
CA PHE A 66 17.84 9.84 2.12
C PHE A 66 19.34 9.51 2.16
N LYS A 67 19.74 8.76 3.18
CA LYS A 67 21.09 8.22 3.31
C LYS A 67 20.99 6.71 3.14
N THR A 68 21.89 6.14 2.35
CA THR A 68 22.17 4.70 2.33
C THR A 68 23.43 4.44 3.15
N GLN A 69 23.49 3.28 3.80
CA GLN A 69 24.61 2.86 4.64
C GLN A 69 25.26 1.60 4.05
N CYS A 70 26.60 1.56 4.07
CA CYS A 70 27.36 0.35 3.77
C CYS A 70 27.18 -0.66 4.92
N THR A 71 26.59 -1.82 4.64
CA THR A 71 26.24 -2.84 5.63
C THR A 71 27.39 -3.81 5.88
N GLN A 72 27.26 -4.63 6.93
CA GLN A 72 28.30 -5.56 7.39
C GLN A 72 28.63 -6.68 6.38
N ASP A 73 27.78 -6.89 5.38
CA ASP A 73 27.95 -7.82 4.25
C ASP A 73 28.60 -7.16 3.03
N GLY A 74 29.02 -5.89 3.13
CA GLY A 74 29.68 -5.17 2.03
C GLY A 74 28.72 -4.70 0.94
N SER A 75 27.41 -4.69 1.21
CA SER A 75 26.39 -4.14 0.32
C SER A 75 25.87 -2.78 0.83
N TRP A 76 25.06 -2.09 0.02
CA TRP A 76 24.43 -0.83 0.41
C TRP A 76 22.97 -1.06 0.78
N GLN A 77 22.50 -0.41 1.84
CA GLN A 77 21.07 -0.39 2.17
C GLN A 77 20.25 0.12 0.98
N GLU A 78 19.15 -0.56 0.69
CA GLU A 78 18.25 -0.18 -0.40
C GLU A 78 17.62 1.19 -0.13
N GLY A 79 17.46 1.96 -1.21
CA GLY A 79 16.81 3.26 -1.17
C GLY A 79 16.06 3.49 -2.47
N ALA A 80 14.91 4.15 -2.35
CA ALA A 80 14.03 4.42 -3.48
C ALA A 80 13.50 5.85 -3.45
N CYS A 81 13.14 6.34 -4.63
CA CYS A 81 12.40 7.58 -4.82
C CYS A 81 11.10 7.25 -5.56
N VAL A 82 9.96 7.51 -4.92
CA VAL A 82 8.62 7.28 -5.47
C VAL A 82 8.04 8.59 -6.00
N PRO A 83 7.21 8.54 -7.06
CA PRO A 83 6.63 9.75 -7.63
C PRO A 83 5.70 10.43 -6.63
N VAL A 84 5.69 11.75 -6.65
CA VAL A 84 4.66 12.56 -6.01
C VAL A 84 3.36 12.27 -6.71
N THR A 85 2.39 11.73 -5.97
CA THR A 85 1.02 11.54 -6.43
C THR A 85 0.07 12.43 -5.63
N CYS A 86 -1.01 12.86 -6.29
CA CYS A 86 -2.17 13.47 -5.70
C CYS A 86 -3.23 12.42 -5.39
N ASP A 87 -4.08 12.69 -4.41
CA ASP A 87 -5.19 11.80 -4.07
C ASP A 87 -6.21 11.71 -5.22
N PRO A 88 -6.87 10.57 -5.46
CA PRO A 88 -7.89 10.48 -6.49
C PRO A 88 -8.98 11.56 -6.31
N PRO A 89 -9.49 12.17 -7.40
CA PRO A 89 -10.63 13.09 -7.32
C PRO A 89 -11.85 12.46 -6.63
N PRO A 90 -12.76 13.26 -6.05
CA PRO A 90 -13.92 12.75 -5.32
C PRO A 90 -14.70 11.69 -6.12
N PRO A 91 -15.16 10.59 -5.47
CA PRO A 91 -15.82 9.47 -6.14
C PRO A 91 -17.00 9.86 -7.05
N LYS A 92 -17.72 10.94 -6.75
CA LYS A 92 -18.79 11.46 -7.60
C LYS A 92 -18.36 11.79 -9.04
N PHE A 93 -17.08 12.00 -9.30
CA PHE A 93 -16.53 12.25 -10.65
C PHE A 93 -15.87 11.00 -11.27
N HIS A 94 -15.96 9.85 -10.62
CA HIS A 94 -15.34 8.62 -11.10
C HIS A 94 -15.84 8.26 -12.51
N GLY A 95 -14.91 7.94 -13.41
CA GLY A 95 -15.19 7.59 -14.80
C GLY A 95 -15.44 8.77 -15.74
N LEU A 96 -15.40 10.03 -15.27
CA LEU A 96 -15.67 11.21 -16.10
C LEU A 96 -14.41 12.01 -16.46
N TYR A 97 -13.38 11.99 -15.62
CA TYR A 97 -12.16 12.74 -15.87
C TYR A 97 -11.15 11.94 -16.70
N GLN A 98 -10.38 12.64 -17.52
CA GLN A 98 -9.25 12.11 -18.26
C GLN A 98 -7.98 12.81 -17.79
N CYS A 99 -6.97 12.02 -17.41
CA CYS A 99 -5.70 12.51 -16.89
C CYS A 99 -4.54 12.12 -17.81
N THR A 100 -3.59 13.04 -17.99
CA THR A 100 -2.43 12.84 -18.87
C THR A 100 -1.39 11.84 -18.32
N ASN A 101 -1.18 11.79 -17.00
CA ASN A 101 -0.23 10.85 -16.37
C ASN A 101 -0.75 10.33 -15.02
N GLY A 102 -1.94 9.72 -15.03
CA GLY A 102 -2.63 9.30 -13.81
C GLY A 102 -2.78 10.46 -12.83
N PHE A 103 -2.42 10.25 -11.55
CA PHE A 103 -2.42 11.30 -10.53
C PHE A 103 -1.01 11.75 -10.13
N GLN A 104 -0.02 11.56 -10.99
CA GLN A 104 1.35 11.97 -10.69
C GLN A 104 1.54 13.49 -10.81
N PHE A 105 2.62 14.01 -10.23
CA PHE A 105 3.02 15.41 -10.35
C PHE A 105 3.01 15.89 -11.81
N ASN A 106 2.51 17.12 -12.01
CA ASN A 106 2.25 17.74 -13.32
C ASN A 106 1.19 17.06 -14.19
N SER A 107 0.53 15.99 -13.72
CA SER A 107 -0.62 15.44 -14.42
C SER A 107 -1.74 16.48 -14.46
N GLU A 108 -2.21 16.76 -15.66
CA GLU A 108 -3.42 17.52 -15.93
C GLU A 108 -4.60 16.54 -16.08
N CYS A 109 -5.64 16.74 -15.27
CA CYS A 109 -6.89 16.00 -15.33
C CYS A 109 -8.03 16.95 -15.72
N ARG A 110 -8.89 16.54 -16.66
CA ARG A 110 -9.99 17.36 -17.15
C ARG A 110 -11.31 16.59 -17.23
N ILE A 111 -12.41 17.27 -16.93
CA ILE A 111 -13.78 16.84 -17.26
C ILE A 111 -14.25 17.71 -18.42
N LYS A 112 -14.79 17.07 -19.47
CA LYS A 112 -15.42 17.81 -20.58
C LYS A 112 -16.85 18.15 -20.16
N CYS A 113 -17.14 19.45 -20.07
CA CYS A 113 -18.52 19.95 -20.05
C CYS A 113 -18.93 20.36 -21.46
N GLU A 114 -20.24 20.46 -21.70
CA GLU A 114 -20.75 21.12 -22.90
C GLU A 114 -20.40 22.63 -22.93
N ASP A 115 -20.36 23.20 -24.14
CA ASP A 115 -19.85 24.56 -24.42
C ASP A 115 -20.60 25.68 -23.67
N SER A 116 -21.78 25.39 -23.13
CA SER A 116 -22.61 26.33 -22.36
C SER A 116 -21.95 26.77 -21.05
N ASP A 117 -21.18 25.91 -20.36
CA ASP A 117 -20.46 26.26 -19.12
C ASP A 117 -19.20 27.11 -19.40
N ALA A 118 -18.53 26.90 -20.54
CA ALA A 118 -17.40 27.72 -20.97
C ALA A 118 -17.83 29.17 -21.31
N ALA A 119 -19.03 29.33 -21.88
CA ALA A 119 -19.64 30.62 -22.18
C ALA A 119 -20.13 31.38 -20.93
N GLN A 120 -20.38 30.68 -19.81
CA GLN A 120 -20.90 31.25 -18.54
C GLN A 120 -19.80 31.65 -17.55
N GLY A 121 -18.52 31.55 -17.92
CA GLY A 121 -17.40 32.05 -17.10
C GLY A 121 -17.08 31.21 -15.86
N ARG A 122 -17.58 29.97 -15.75
CA ARG A 122 -17.29 29.04 -14.63
C ARG A 122 -15.86 28.49 -14.62
N GLY A 123 -15.03 28.90 -15.58
CA GLY A 123 -13.66 28.43 -15.75
C GLY A 123 -13.61 27.03 -16.38
N SER A 124 -12.41 26.60 -16.75
CA SER A 124 -12.20 25.26 -17.28
C SER A 124 -12.24 24.21 -16.17
N ASN A 125 -12.93 23.08 -16.39
CA ASN A 125 -12.96 21.93 -15.47
C ASN A 125 -11.65 21.11 -15.54
N ILE A 126 -10.53 21.78 -15.26
CA ILE A 126 -9.15 21.28 -15.38
C ILE A 126 -8.43 21.46 -14.05
N ILE A 127 -7.78 20.39 -13.58
CA ILE A 127 -6.96 20.40 -12.37
C ILE A 127 -5.56 19.82 -12.66
N HIS A 128 -4.54 20.35 -11.98
CA HIS A 128 -3.15 19.94 -12.11
C HIS A 128 -2.60 19.41 -10.78
N CYS A 129 -1.89 18.30 -10.80
CA CYS A 129 -1.26 17.77 -9.60
C CYS A 129 0.01 18.55 -9.25
N ARG A 130 0.01 19.21 -8.09
CA ARG A 130 1.12 20.05 -7.62
C ARG A 130 2.21 19.24 -6.93
N LYS A 131 3.38 19.85 -6.76
CA LYS A 131 4.59 19.27 -6.15
C LYS A 131 4.41 18.80 -4.70
N ASP A 132 3.44 19.36 -3.99
CA ASP A 132 3.08 19.00 -2.62
C ASP A 132 2.16 17.75 -2.57
N GLY A 133 1.67 17.27 -3.71
CA GLY A 133 0.69 16.18 -3.80
C GLY A 133 -0.75 16.64 -3.63
N THR A 134 -1.05 17.90 -3.89
CA THR A 134 -2.42 18.44 -3.87
C THR A 134 -2.84 18.93 -5.26
N TRP A 135 -4.15 18.93 -5.55
CA TRP A 135 -4.69 19.41 -6.82
C TRP A 135 -4.77 20.93 -6.89
N SER A 136 -4.54 21.50 -8.08
CA SER A 136 -4.65 22.95 -8.35
C SER A 136 -5.99 23.54 -7.92
N GLY A 137 -7.06 22.74 -8.03
CA GLY A 137 -8.41 23.06 -7.59
C GLY A 137 -9.25 21.77 -7.50
N SER A 138 -10.56 21.91 -7.66
CA SER A 138 -11.53 20.81 -7.67
C SER A 138 -12.43 20.91 -8.88
N PHE A 139 -12.92 19.77 -9.38
CA PHE A 139 -13.95 19.76 -10.40
C PHE A 139 -15.28 20.30 -9.87
N HIS A 140 -16.05 20.93 -10.76
CA HIS A 140 -17.46 21.24 -10.55
C HIS A 140 -18.35 20.33 -11.39
N ILE A 141 -19.59 20.15 -10.95
CA ILE A 141 -20.61 19.43 -11.73
C ILE A 141 -21.00 20.32 -12.92
N CYS A 142 -21.00 19.78 -14.14
CA CYS A 142 -21.42 20.51 -15.33
C CYS A 142 -22.95 20.65 -15.37
N GLN A 143 -23.48 21.65 -16.06
CA GLN A 143 -24.92 21.92 -16.07
C GLN A 143 -25.76 20.75 -16.63
N GLU A 144 -25.25 20.02 -17.61
CA GLU A 144 -25.88 18.85 -18.23
C GLU A 144 -25.89 17.61 -17.33
N MET A 145 -25.05 17.58 -16.28
CA MET A 145 -24.95 16.46 -15.34
C MET A 145 -26.05 16.57 -14.28
N GLN A 146 -27.28 16.26 -14.69
CA GLN A 146 -28.46 16.26 -13.84
C GLN A 146 -29.08 14.87 -13.75
N GLY A 147 -29.78 14.62 -12.66
CA GLY A 147 -30.51 13.37 -12.45
C GLY A 147 -30.15 12.69 -11.13
N ARG A 148 -30.49 11.41 -11.07
CA ARG A 148 -30.33 10.56 -9.89
C ARG A 148 -29.93 9.17 -10.36
N CYS A 149 -29.12 8.48 -9.57
CA CYS A 149 -28.87 7.07 -9.80
C CYS A 149 -30.16 6.27 -9.61
N SER A 150 -30.30 5.17 -10.34
CA SER A 150 -31.35 4.21 -10.07
C SER A 150 -31.20 3.65 -8.66
N ALA A 151 -32.32 3.24 -8.06
CA ALA A 151 -32.25 2.42 -6.86
C ALA A 151 -31.34 1.21 -7.16
N PRO A 152 -30.44 0.83 -6.23
CA PRO A 152 -29.59 -0.33 -6.42
C PRO A 152 -30.41 -1.62 -6.51
N ASP A 153 -30.83 -1.99 -7.71
CA ASP A 153 -31.49 -3.26 -8.01
C ASP A 153 -30.43 -4.32 -8.29
N GLN A 154 -30.73 -5.61 -8.06
CA GLN A 154 -29.80 -6.75 -8.26
C GLN A 154 -28.59 -6.80 -7.30
N LEU A 155 -28.82 -6.53 -6.01
CA LEU A 155 -27.80 -6.76 -4.99
C LEU A 155 -27.55 -8.26 -4.79
N ASN A 156 -26.30 -8.62 -4.50
CA ASN A 156 -26.00 -9.93 -3.91
C ASN A 156 -26.87 -10.10 -2.66
N GLY A 157 -27.56 -11.24 -2.53
CA GLY A 157 -28.59 -11.42 -1.48
C GLY A 157 -28.13 -11.16 -0.04
N ASN A 158 -26.82 -11.18 0.21
CA ASN A 158 -26.21 -10.92 1.53
C ASN A 158 -25.78 -9.47 1.77
N LEU A 159 -25.92 -8.57 0.79
CA LEU A 159 -25.51 -7.17 0.86
C LEU A 159 -26.74 -6.26 1.05
N LYS A 160 -26.63 -5.35 2.01
CA LYS A 160 -27.61 -4.29 2.30
C LYS A 160 -26.98 -2.93 2.01
N LEU A 161 -27.73 -2.07 1.31
CA LEU A 161 -27.40 -0.67 1.10
C LEU A 161 -28.39 0.22 1.85
N GLN A 162 -27.86 1.16 2.63
CA GLN A 162 -28.64 2.16 3.35
C GLN A 162 -28.33 3.55 2.79
N CYS A 163 -29.32 4.20 2.19
CA CYS A 163 -29.16 5.45 1.44
C CYS A 163 -29.95 6.59 2.11
N PRO A 164 -29.45 7.19 3.21
CA PRO A 164 -30.22 8.20 3.97
C PRO A 164 -30.51 9.46 3.14
N GLU A 165 -29.56 9.87 2.31
CA GLU A 165 -29.61 11.08 1.48
C GLU A 165 -30.16 10.80 0.06
N GLY A 166 -30.84 9.66 -0.12
CA GLY A 166 -31.39 9.24 -1.42
C GLY A 166 -30.33 8.92 -2.48
N TYR A 167 -30.62 9.26 -3.73
CA TYR A 167 -29.87 8.81 -4.92
C TYR A 167 -29.39 9.95 -5.82
N ALA A 168 -29.29 11.17 -5.28
CA ALA A 168 -28.77 12.31 -6.04
C ALA A 168 -27.27 12.15 -6.33
N ILE A 169 -26.75 12.91 -7.30
CA ILE A 169 -25.32 12.91 -7.61
C ILE A 169 -24.53 13.29 -6.34
N GLY A 170 -23.59 12.43 -5.96
CA GLY A 170 -22.80 12.57 -4.74
C GLY A 170 -23.43 12.00 -3.47
N SER A 171 -24.70 11.54 -3.51
CA SER A 171 -25.30 10.80 -2.39
C SER A 171 -24.52 9.52 -2.13
N GLU A 172 -24.32 9.21 -0.86
CA GLU A 172 -23.60 8.02 -0.41
C GLU A 172 -24.59 7.02 0.21
N CYS A 173 -24.42 5.74 -0.12
CA CYS A 173 -25.12 4.65 0.55
C CYS A 173 -24.11 3.82 1.35
N VAL A 174 -24.41 3.57 2.62
CA VAL A 174 -23.61 2.72 3.49
C VAL A 174 -23.83 1.27 3.11
N THR A 175 -22.75 0.53 2.94
CA THR A 175 -22.77 -0.91 2.68
C THR A 175 -22.70 -1.67 4.00
N SER A 176 -23.50 -2.72 4.12
CA SER A 176 -23.52 -3.61 5.27
C SER A 176 -23.86 -5.03 4.81
N CYS A 177 -23.39 -6.03 5.55
CA CYS A 177 -23.74 -7.42 5.29
C CYS A 177 -24.94 -7.85 6.14
N LEU A 178 -25.69 -8.86 5.68
CA LEU A 178 -26.77 -9.47 6.48
C LEU A 178 -26.24 -10.08 7.77
N ASP A 179 -25.07 -10.72 7.69
CA ASP A 179 -24.32 -11.20 8.84
C ASP A 179 -23.44 -10.08 9.40
N HIS A 180 -23.58 -9.80 10.69
CA HIS A 180 -22.84 -8.77 11.40
C HIS A 180 -21.34 -9.08 11.54
N ASN A 181 -20.96 -10.36 11.44
CA ASN A 181 -19.56 -10.79 11.43
C ASN A 181 -18.94 -10.76 10.03
N SER A 182 -19.68 -10.31 9.02
CA SER A 182 -19.23 -10.22 7.64
C SER A 182 -18.96 -8.78 7.23
N GLU A 183 -18.01 -8.61 6.31
CA GLU A 183 -17.56 -7.33 5.82
C GLU A 183 -17.71 -7.22 4.30
N SER A 184 -18.08 -6.02 3.83
CA SER A 184 -18.24 -5.73 2.41
C SER A 184 -16.89 -5.42 1.77
N ILE A 185 -16.51 -6.22 0.78
CA ILE A 185 -15.24 -6.11 0.07
C ILE A 185 -15.43 -6.18 -1.45
N ILE A 186 -14.42 -5.73 -2.19
CA ILE A 186 -14.30 -6.00 -3.64
C ILE A 186 -13.18 -7.02 -3.86
N LEU A 187 -13.48 -8.03 -4.66
CA LEU A 187 -12.52 -9.05 -5.08
C LEU A 187 -12.03 -8.77 -6.51
N PRO A 188 -10.78 -9.14 -6.84
CA PRO A 188 -10.33 -9.20 -8.21
C PRO A 188 -11.19 -10.15 -9.05
N VAL A 189 -11.32 -9.88 -10.35
CA VAL A 189 -12.20 -10.61 -11.28
C VAL A 189 -11.97 -12.14 -11.27
N ASN A 190 -10.74 -12.58 -11.00
CA ASN A 190 -10.36 -14.00 -11.03
C ASN A 190 -10.44 -14.70 -9.66
N VAL A 191 -10.99 -14.05 -8.63
CA VAL A 191 -11.07 -14.59 -7.26
C VAL A 191 -12.52 -14.73 -6.85
N THR A 192 -12.88 -15.90 -6.32
CA THR A 192 -14.22 -16.16 -5.79
C THR A 192 -14.23 -15.96 -4.26
N VAL A 193 -15.42 -15.77 -3.69
CA VAL A 193 -15.60 -15.66 -2.23
C VAL A 193 -15.16 -16.93 -1.47
N ARG A 194 -15.20 -18.10 -2.13
CA ARG A 194 -14.82 -19.38 -1.53
C ARG A 194 -13.31 -19.60 -1.52
N ASP A 195 -12.61 -19.00 -2.47
CA ASP A 195 -11.20 -19.28 -2.75
C ASP A 195 -10.34 -18.01 -2.61
N ILE A 196 -10.56 -17.26 -1.54
CA ILE A 196 -9.75 -16.05 -1.25
C ILE A 196 -8.38 -16.51 -0.72
N PRO A 197 -7.27 -16.24 -1.43
CA PRO A 197 -5.96 -16.62 -0.95
C PRO A 197 -5.59 -15.87 0.34
N HIS A 198 -4.93 -16.53 1.28
CA HIS A 198 -4.53 -15.93 2.55
C HIS A 198 -3.63 -14.70 2.39
N TRP A 199 -2.87 -14.58 1.30
CA TRP A 199 -2.00 -13.44 1.02
C TRP A 199 -2.74 -12.24 0.39
N LEU A 200 -3.98 -12.44 -0.07
CA LEU A 200 -4.76 -11.38 -0.69
C LEU A 200 -5.32 -10.45 0.39
N ASN A 201 -5.18 -9.14 0.18
CA ASN A 201 -5.80 -8.11 1.03
C ASN A 201 -6.87 -7.34 0.22
N PRO A 202 -8.13 -7.82 0.20
CA PRO A 202 -9.22 -7.18 -0.53
C PRO A 202 -9.52 -5.77 -0.03
N THR A 203 -10.02 -4.93 -0.93
CA THR A 203 -10.44 -3.56 -0.57
C THR A 203 -11.77 -3.60 0.16
N ARG A 204 -11.80 -3.06 1.39
CA ARG A 204 -13.03 -2.85 2.16
C ARG A 204 -13.85 -1.73 1.51
N VAL A 205 -15.14 -1.97 1.35
CA VAL A 205 -16.08 -0.98 0.86
C VAL A 205 -17.04 -0.68 1.98
N GLU A 206 -17.02 0.55 2.49
CA GLU A 206 -17.97 1.01 3.51
C GLU A 206 -19.15 1.76 2.90
N ARG A 207 -18.93 2.36 1.72
CA ARG A 207 -19.87 3.28 1.07
C ARG A 207 -19.76 3.14 -0.44
N VAL A 208 -20.90 3.30 -1.11
CA VAL A 208 -21.00 3.53 -2.56
C VAL A 208 -21.53 4.93 -2.81
N VAL A 209 -21.09 5.58 -3.88
CA VAL A 209 -21.42 6.96 -4.20
C VAL A 209 -22.08 7.03 -5.56
N CYS A 210 -23.18 7.77 -5.67
CA CYS A 210 -23.79 8.07 -6.96
C CYS A 210 -22.90 9.04 -7.75
N THR A 211 -22.39 8.61 -8.89
CA THR A 211 -21.53 9.43 -9.75
C THR A 211 -22.35 10.40 -10.60
N ALA A 212 -21.70 11.46 -11.09
CA ALA A 212 -22.29 12.39 -12.06
C ALA A 212 -22.59 11.73 -13.41
N GLY A 213 -22.04 10.53 -13.68
CA GLY A 213 -22.45 9.66 -14.79
C GLY A 213 -23.69 8.80 -14.50
N LEU A 214 -24.42 9.08 -13.41
CA LEU A 214 -25.62 8.36 -12.96
C LEU A 214 -25.41 6.85 -12.72
N LYS A 215 -24.20 6.49 -12.26
CA LYS A 215 -23.83 5.12 -11.87
C LYS A 215 -23.31 5.09 -10.44
N TRP A 216 -23.55 4.00 -9.73
CA TRP A 216 -22.97 3.77 -8.41
C TRP A 216 -21.49 3.38 -8.52
N TYR A 217 -20.65 4.00 -7.69
CA TYR A 217 -19.23 3.68 -7.57
C TYR A 217 -18.81 3.42 -6.11
N PRO A 218 -18.13 2.30 -5.82
CA PRO A 218 -17.99 1.14 -6.71
C PRO A 218 -19.35 0.54 -7.05
N HIS A 219 -19.42 -0.21 -8.16
CA HIS A 219 -20.68 -0.82 -8.60
C HIS A 219 -21.15 -1.88 -7.58
N PRO A 220 -22.39 -1.83 -7.07
CA PRO A 220 -22.86 -2.74 -6.01
C PRO A 220 -22.74 -4.22 -6.32
N ALA A 221 -22.91 -4.62 -7.59
CA ALA A 221 -22.76 -6.02 -8.01
C ALA A 221 -21.33 -6.60 -7.82
N LEU A 222 -20.31 -5.73 -7.69
CA LEU A 222 -18.91 -6.15 -7.44
C LEU A 222 -18.60 -6.33 -5.96
N ILE A 223 -19.55 -5.99 -5.07
CA ILE A 223 -19.35 -6.01 -3.63
C ILE A 223 -19.81 -7.36 -3.09
N HIS A 224 -18.90 -8.03 -2.40
CA HIS A 224 -19.14 -9.32 -1.76
C HIS A 224 -19.08 -9.18 -0.23
N CYS A 225 -19.90 -9.96 0.46
CA CYS A 225 -19.84 -10.11 1.90
C CYS A 225 -19.02 -11.35 2.24
N VAL A 226 -17.96 -11.15 3.03
CA VAL A 226 -17.07 -12.23 3.46
C VAL A 226 -16.91 -12.18 4.98
N LYS A 227 -16.60 -13.32 5.61
CA LYS A 227 -16.33 -13.36 7.04
C LYS A 227 -15.22 -12.35 7.37
N GLY A 228 -15.50 -11.43 8.30
CA GLY A 228 -14.60 -10.40 8.78
C GLY A 228 -13.47 -10.96 9.66
N CYS A 229 -12.70 -10.06 10.25
CA CYS A 229 -11.68 -10.41 11.23
C CYS A 229 -12.29 -10.55 12.62
N GLU A 230 -11.86 -11.56 13.38
CA GLU A 230 -12.26 -11.75 14.77
C GLU A 230 -11.50 -10.78 15.70
N PRO A 231 -12.05 -10.38 16.86
CA PRO A 231 -11.54 -9.26 17.66
C PRO A 231 -10.20 -9.51 18.37
N PHE A 232 -9.65 -10.73 18.30
CA PHE A 232 -8.50 -11.18 19.08
C PHE A 232 -7.14 -11.07 18.36
N MET A 233 -7.07 -10.35 17.24
CA MET A 233 -5.81 -10.12 16.53
C MET A 233 -4.74 -9.49 17.45
N GLY A 234 -3.56 -10.12 17.54
CA GLY A 234 -2.42 -9.62 18.31
C GLY A 234 -2.47 -9.94 19.81
N ASP A 235 -3.24 -10.95 20.22
CA ASP A 235 -3.41 -11.43 21.59
C ASP A 235 -2.39 -12.50 22.04
N ASN A 236 -1.43 -12.84 21.17
CA ASN A 236 -0.39 -13.87 21.31
C ASN A 236 -0.86 -15.32 21.07
N TYR A 237 -2.10 -15.54 20.66
CA TYR A 237 -2.57 -16.81 20.11
C TYR A 237 -2.67 -16.70 18.60
N CYS A 238 -2.33 -17.78 17.90
CA CYS A 238 -2.47 -17.84 16.45
C CYS A 238 -3.86 -18.35 16.08
N ASP A 239 -4.74 -17.44 15.69
CA ASP A 239 -6.08 -17.68 15.18
C ASP A 239 -6.07 -17.94 13.67
N ALA A 240 -6.40 -19.17 13.28
CA ALA A 240 -6.50 -19.58 11.86
C ALA A 240 -7.35 -18.62 11.00
N ILE A 241 -8.44 -18.08 11.56
CA ILE A 241 -9.39 -17.21 10.86
C ILE A 241 -8.79 -15.83 10.56
N ASN A 242 -7.91 -15.35 11.44
CA ASN A 242 -7.23 -14.07 11.30
C ASN A 242 -5.87 -14.21 10.60
N ASN A 243 -5.34 -15.43 10.44
CA ASN A 243 -4.06 -15.70 9.78
C ASN A 243 -4.12 -15.56 8.24
N ARG A 244 -4.45 -14.35 7.79
CA ARG A 244 -4.56 -13.89 6.40
C ARG A 244 -4.30 -12.39 6.32
N ALA A 245 -3.83 -11.91 5.17
CA ALA A 245 -3.46 -10.52 4.92
C ALA A 245 -4.60 -9.53 5.18
N PHE A 246 -5.85 -9.93 4.86
CA PHE A 246 -7.04 -9.12 5.17
C PHE A 246 -7.16 -8.77 6.66
N CYS A 247 -6.68 -9.66 7.53
CA CYS A 247 -6.65 -9.52 8.99
C CYS A 247 -5.23 -9.37 9.53
N ASN A 248 -4.31 -8.84 8.71
CA ASN A 248 -2.91 -8.57 9.07
C ASN A 248 -2.18 -9.77 9.69
N TYR A 249 -2.46 -10.99 9.22
CA TYR A 249 -1.86 -12.23 9.72
C TYR A 249 -1.97 -12.37 11.24
N ASP A 250 -3.16 -12.09 11.76
CA ASP A 250 -3.48 -12.15 13.18
C ASP A 250 -2.60 -11.26 14.07
N GLY A 251 -2.24 -10.08 13.55
CA GLY A 251 -1.33 -9.17 14.22
C GLY A 251 0.11 -9.70 14.34
N GLY A 252 0.44 -10.79 13.65
CA GLY A 252 1.74 -11.44 13.68
C GLY A 252 1.85 -12.59 14.69
N ASP A 253 0.77 -13.08 15.28
CA ASP A 253 0.84 -14.12 16.32
C ASP A 253 1.16 -15.53 15.79
N CYS A 254 0.98 -15.73 14.48
CA CYS A 254 1.22 -17.01 13.79
C CYS A 254 2.67 -17.24 13.32
N CYS A 255 3.58 -16.29 13.54
CA CYS A 255 5.00 -16.46 13.21
C CYS A 255 5.86 -16.22 14.46
N ALA A 256 6.86 -17.08 14.69
CA ALA A 256 7.75 -17.00 15.86
C ALA A 256 8.58 -15.70 15.87
N SER A 257 8.92 -15.16 14.71
CA SER A 257 9.70 -13.92 14.59
C SER A 257 8.89 -12.67 14.95
N THR A 258 7.58 -12.66 14.69
CA THR A 258 6.69 -11.51 14.90
C THR A 258 5.92 -11.59 16.21
N VAL A 259 5.55 -12.78 16.68
CA VAL A 259 4.85 -12.95 17.97
C VAL A 259 5.72 -12.47 19.13
N LYS A 260 5.12 -11.75 20.09
CA LYS A 260 5.86 -11.12 21.19
C LYS A 260 6.53 -12.15 22.10
N THR A 261 5.89 -13.31 22.28
CA THR A 261 6.35 -14.41 23.14
C THR A 261 7.50 -15.21 22.52
N LYS A 262 7.81 -15.00 21.23
CA LYS A 262 8.73 -15.83 20.42
C LYS A 262 8.33 -17.30 20.30
N LYS A 263 7.11 -17.65 20.73
CA LYS A 263 6.55 -18.99 20.66
C LYS A 263 5.10 -18.92 20.19
N VAL A 264 4.86 -19.50 19.01
CA VAL A 264 3.51 -19.60 18.43
C VAL A 264 2.66 -20.55 19.29
N THR A 265 1.48 -20.06 19.70
CA THR A 265 0.50 -20.86 20.45
C THR A 265 -0.79 -20.90 19.62
N PRO A 266 -1.14 -22.04 19.01
CA PRO A 266 -2.31 -22.12 18.12
C PRO A 266 -3.63 -22.01 18.88
N PHE A 267 -4.62 -21.35 18.28
CA PHE A 267 -6.01 -21.36 18.72
C PHE A 267 -6.96 -21.77 17.57
N PRO A 268 -7.82 -22.79 17.78
CA PRO A 268 -7.80 -23.72 18.91
C PRO A 268 -6.48 -24.52 18.96
N MET A 269 -6.16 -25.14 20.10
CA MET A 269 -4.93 -25.92 20.27
C MET A 269 -4.74 -27.05 19.23
N SER A 270 -5.82 -27.47 18.56
CA SER A 270 -5.82 -28.46 17.48
C SER A 270 -5.48 -27.89 16.10
N CYS A 271 -5.25 -26.59 15.97
CA CYS A 271 -4.94 -25.98 14.70
C CYS A 271 -3.57 -26.45 14.15
N ASP A 272 -3.53 -26.77 12.86
CA ASP A 272 -2.33 -27.29 12.20
C ASP A 272 -1.29 -26.18 11.97
N LEU A 273 -0.12 -26.32 12.60
CA LEU A 273 1.04 -25.43 12.45
C LEU A 273 1.73 -25.54 11.08
N GLN A 274 1.38 -26.52 10.26
CA GLN A 274 1.81 -26.63 8.86
C GLN A 274 0.71 -26.23 7.87
N GLY A 275 -0.52 -26.01 8.36
CA GLY A 275 -1.69 -25.67 7.58
C GLY A 275 -2.21 -24.27 7.92
N ASP A 276 -3.28 -24.21 8.70
CA ASP A 276 -4.03 -22.98 8.98
C ASP A 276 -3.37 -22.05 9.99
N CYS A 277 -2.57 -22.61 10.91
CA CYS A 277 -1.76 -21.85 11.87
C CYS A 277 -0.28 -21.82 11.50
N ALA A 278 0.06 -22.17 10.25
CA ALA A 278 1.40 -21.96 9.73
C ALA A 278 1.74 -20.46 9.62
N CYS A 279 3.03 -20.12 9.69
CA CYS A 279 3.48 -18.76 9.47
C CYS A 279 3.24 -18.34 8.01
N ARG A 280 2.20 -17.50 7.79
CA ARG A 280 1.78 -17.02 6.45
C ARG A 280 2.20 -15.58 6.16
N ASP A 281 2.74 -14.85 7.13
CA ASP A 281 3.17 -13.46 6.94
C ASP A 281 4.45 -13.41 6.07
N PRO A 282 4.38 -12.86 4.84
CA PRO A 282 5.53 -12.78 3.94
C PRO A 282 6.63 -11.84 4.43
N GLN A 283 6.34 -10.98 5.42
CA GLN A 283 7.33 -10.08 6.03
C GLN A 283 8.05 -10.72 7.23
N ALA A 284 7.61 -11.90 7.68
CA ALA A 284 8.22 -12.60 8.80
C ALA A 284 9.61 -13.16 8.44
N GLN A 285 10.50 -13.24 9.43
CA GLN A 285 11.89 -13.66 9.22
C GLN A 285 12.00 -15.11 8.72
N GLU A 286 11.02 -15.95 9.03
CA GLU A 286 10.89 -17.34 8.58
C GLU A 286 10.90 -17.46 7.04
N HIS A 287 10.46 -16.41 6.33
CA HIS A 287 10.44 -16.33 4.88
C HIS A 287 11.66 -15.60 4.29
N SER A 288 12.55 -15.08 5.14
CA SER A 288 13.81 -14.47 4.71
C SER A 288 14.81 -15.56 4.31
N ARG A 289 15.37 -15.46 3.09
CA ARG A 289 16.40 -16.39 2.56
C ARG A 289 17.69 -16.47 3.40
N LYS A 290 17.79 -15.74 4.51
CA LYS A 290 18.97 -15.71 5.40
C LYS A 290 19.11 -16.97 6.26
N ASP A 291 18.03 -17.71 6.55
CA ASP A 291 18.07 -18.85 7.49
C ASP A 291 18.18 -20.24 6.84
N LEU A 292 18.16 -20.34 5.50
CA LEU A 292 18.40 -21.60 4.79
C LEU A 292 19.87 -22.11 4.90
N ARG A 293 20.75 -21.40 5.62
CA ARG A 293 22.12 -21.85 5.93
C ARG A 293 22.31 -22.31 7.39
N GLY A 294 21.26 -22.32 8.21
CA GLY A 294 21.34 -22.63 9.65
C GLY A 294 21.09 -24.08 10.05
N TYR A 295 20.57 -24.92 9.16
CA TYR A 295 20.34 -26.34 9.44
C TYR A 295 21.09 -27.23 8.46
N SER A 296 22.36 -27.49 8.76
CA SER A 296 23.08 -28.66 8.27
C SER A 296 23.86 -29.25 9.44
N HIS A 297 23.34 -30.38 9.92
CA HIS A 297 23.97 -31.43 10.73
C HIS A 297 24.76 -31.02 11.98
N GLY A 298 24.13 -31.27 13.14
CA GLY A 298 24.78 -31.82 14.33
C GLY A 298 24.15 -33.16 14.65
#